data_AF-A0A286SCW9-F1
#
_entry.id   AF-A0A286SCW9-F1
#
_cell.length_a   1.000
_cell.length_b   1.000
_cell.length_c   1.000
_cell.angle_alpha   90.00
_cell.angle_beta   90.00
_cell.angle_gamma   90.00
#
_symmetry.space_group_name_H-M   'P 1'
#
loop_
_entity.id
_entity.type
_entity.pdbx_description
1 polymer ?
#
loop_
_entity_poly.entity_id
_entity_poly.type
_entity_poly.pdbx_seq_one_letter_code
_entity_poly.pdbx_strand_id
1 'polypeptide(L)'
;DIIRGRDMFKSNDNVENGLKAVFKKIYEGLKNNGANVHYKEDKDENYYKLRNDWWTVNRDQVWKAITCKAPKDANYFTKESDGTLHFSSHGKCGHNEGDPPTNLDYVPQFLRWFEEWAEEFCRKRNIKLKNVKDACRDEAAGKYCSLNGFDCTKTIWKKGIFRRGNGCTDCSFKCFPYEIWLKNQREAFRKQKEKYAKEIEAYASNKDKYDSIINNEYYKEFYGKLYNEYGNIDNFLILLNEGRYCKEQLPGEEVINFTKADEKGTFSRSQYCQVCPDCGVVCSSERCNKKDDLDGNCGNKETYKPPPGVKPIDINVIYSGNEQSDITQKLKDFCTDPSKDMGKNYEKWKCYYVNSEKNMCKMDKNSKNHTPEVKITKFHNFLELWVIYLL
;
A
#
# COMPACT_ATOMS: atom_id res chain seq x y z
N ASP A 1 12.07 -18.86 15.42
CA ASP A 1 12.95 -19.14 14.25
C ASP A 1 14.43 -18.92 14.50
N ILE A 2 14.84 -17.81 15.11
CA ILE A 2 16.26 -17.53 15.42
C ILE A 2 16.94 -18.71 16.13
N ILE A 3 16.39 -19.17 17.27
CA ILE A 3 16.93 -20.31 18.03
C ILE A 3 17.04 -21.58 17.16
N ARG A 4 16.06 -21.79 16.28
CA ARG A 4 15.98 -22.97 15.40
C ARG A 4 16.83 -22.87 14.13
N GLY A 5 17.53 -21.75 13.92
CA GLY A 5 18.31 -21.50 12.70
C GLY A 5 17.44 -21.37 11.44
N ARG A 6 16.15 -21.00 11.59
CA ARG A 6 15.17 -20.86 10.50
C ARG A 6 14.87 -19.40 10.15
N ASP A 7 15.51 -18.47 10.83
CA ASP A 7 15.29 -17.05 10.64
C ASP A 7 15.94 -16.57 9.33
N MET A 8 15.18 -15.80 8.54
CA MET A 8 15.62 -15.28 7.24
C MET A 8 16.21 -13.86 7.35
N PHE A 9 16.15 -13.21 8.51
CA PHE A 9 16.67 -11.86 8.68
C PHE A 9 18.19 -11.90 8.89
N LYS A 10 18.92 -11.47 7.86
CA LYS A 10 20.38 -11.40 7.91
C LYS A 10 20.84 -10.09 8.54
N SER A 11 21.02 -10.10 9.86
CA SER A 11 21.63 -8.96 10.59
C SER A 11 23.16 -9.07 10.60
N ASN A 12 23.71 -9.87 11.50
CA ASN A 12 25.12 -10.22 11.63
C ASN A 12 25.25 -11.67 12.11
N ASP A 13 26.39 -12.31 11.84
CA ASP A 13 26.53 -13.75 12.06
C ASP A 13 26.75 -14.12 13.55
N ASN A 14 26.91 -13.16 14.45
CA ASN A 14 27.28 -13.44 15.85
C ASN A 14 26.22 -14.25 16.59
N VAL A 15 24.94 -13.95 16.38
CA VAL A 15 23.83 -14.68 17.03
C VAL A 15 23.81 -16.13 16.57
N GLU A 16 23.88 -16.36 15.25
CA GLU A 16 23.84 -17.71 14.71
C GLU A 16 25.10 -18.51 15.06
N ASN A 17 26.28 -17.90 14.99
CA ASN A 17 27.53 -18.54 15.39
C ASN A 17 27.55 -18.88 16.89
N GLY A 18 27.04 -17.98 17.73
CA GLY A 18 26.87 -18.23 19.16
C GLY A 18 25.92 -19.38 19.45
N LEU A 19 24.75 -19.40 18.79
CA LEU A 19 23.79 -20.50 18.91
C LEU A 19 24.38 -21.83 18.45
N LYS A 20 25.08 -21.88 17.32
CA LYS A 20 25.81 -23.08 16.86
C LYS A 20 26.78 -23.60 17.92
N ALA A 21 27.58 -22.71 18.51
CA ALA A 21 28.53 -23.09 19.55
C ALA A 21 27.85 -23.64 20.81
N VAL A 22 26.71 -23.06 21.23
CA VAL A 22 25.93 -23.56 22.37
C VAL A 22 25.34 -24.94 22.07
N PHE A 23 24.69 -25.12 20.92
CA PHE A 23 24.07 -26.39 20.56
C PHE A 23 25.09 -27.49 20.31
N LYS A 24 26.30 -27.16 19.82
CA LYS A 24 27.42 -28.09 19.77
C LYS A 24 27.78 -28.63 21.16
N LYS A 25 27.92 -27.75 22.15
CA LYS A 25 28.22 -28.16 23.54
C LYS A 25 27.11 -29.01 24.15
N ILE A 26 25.84 -28.66 23.90
CA ILE A 26 24.69 -29.44 24.34
C ILE A 26 24.73 -30.85 23.72
N TYR A 27 24.93 -30.94 22.41
CA TYR A 27 25.03 -32.23 21.70
C TYR A 27 26.18 -33.09 22.24
N GLU A 28 27.37 -32.51 22.41
CA GLU A 28 28.54 -33.21 22.97
C GLU A 28 28.29 -33.70 24.40
N GLY A 29 27.65 -32.89 25.25
CA GLY A 29 27.29 -33.26 26.62
C GLY A 29 26.24 -34.38 26.70
N LEU A 30 25.35 -34.49 25.71
CA LEU A 30 24.33 -35.54 25.63
C LEU A 30 24.76 -36.75 24.81
N LYS A 31 25.98 -36.75 24.25
CA LYS A 31 26.44 -37.77 23.30
C LYS A 31 26.37 -39.19 23.85
N ASN A 32 26.70 -39.37 25.14
CA ASN A 32 26.65 -40.68 25.81
C ASN A 32 25.23 -41.05 26.30
N ASN A 33 24.28 -40.12 26.24
CA ASN A 33 22.88 -40.30 26.64
C ASN A 33 21.96 -40.48 25.42
N GLY A 34 22.47 -41.04 24.32
CA GLY A 34 21.69 -41.39 23.13
C GLY A 34 21.53 -40.28 22.09
N ALA A 35 22.08 -39.08 22.30
CA ALA A 35 22.02 -38.00 21.31
C ALA A 35 22.68 -38.37 19.98
N ASN A 36 23.77 -39.16 20.01
CA ASN A 36 24.45 -39.68 18.82
C ASN A 36 23.55 -40.59 17.95
N VAL A 37 22.56 -41.25 18.55
CA VAL A 37 21.58 -42.09 17.85
C VAL A 37 20.38 -41.26 17.42
N HIS A 38 19.81 -40.47 18.35
CA HIS A 38 18.58 -39.72 18.12
C HIS A 38 18.75 -38.55 17.14
N TYR A 39 19.91 -37.89 17.16
CA TYR A 39 20.26 -36.75 16.31
C TYR A 39 21.34 -37.11 15.27
N LYS A 40 21.47 -38.39 14.88
CA LYS A 40 22.50 -38.86 13.92
C LYS A 40 22.50 -38.11 12.57
N GLU A 41 21.37 -37.50 12.22
CA GLU A 41 21.12 -36.82 10.94
C GLU A 41 21.42 -35.32 10.99
N ASP A 42 21.72 -34.76 12.17
CA ASP A 42 22.19 -33.39 12.34
C ASP A 42 23.67 -33.26 11.91
N LYS A 43 23.95 -33.54 10.63
CA LYS A 43 25.31 -33.61 10.08
C LYS A 43 25.91 -32.24 9.71
N ASP A 44 25.08 -31.20 9.60
CA ASP A 44 25.46 -29.91 8.99
C ASP A 44 25.95 -28.86 10.01
N GLU A 45 26.43 -29.26 11.20
CA GLU A 45 26.82 -28.39 12.32
C GLU A 45 25.74 -27.41 12.81
N ASN A 46 24.54 -27.44 12.21
CA ASN A 46 23.44 -26.56 12.57
C ASN A 46 22.49 -27.17 13.59
N TYR A 47 22.58 -28.48 13.84
CA TYR A 47 21.81 -29.17 14.90
C TYR A 47 20.29 -28.91 14.80
N TYR A 48 19.73 -28.91 13.59
CA TYR A 48 18.34 -28.50 13.37
C TYR A 48 17.34 -29.31 14.18
N LYS A 49 17.48 -30.65 14.20
CA LYS A 49 16.56 -31.52 14.95
C LYS A 49 16.68 -31.24 16.46
N LEU A 50 17.91 -31.17 16.99
CA LEU A 50 18.15 -30.82 18.39
C LEU A 50 17.58 -29.44 18.76
N ARG A 51 17.76 -28.43 17.90
CA ARG A 51 17.23 -27.08 18.12
C ARG A 51 15.70 -27.02 18.09
N ASN A 52 15.07 -27.82 17.23
CA ASN A 52 13.61 -27.91 17.16
C ASN A 52 13.04 -28.57 18.42
N ASP A 53 13.63 -29.67 18.88
CA ASP A 53 13.22 -30.34 20.13
C ASP A 53 13.43 -29.44 21.33
N TRP A 54 14.58 -28.76 21.40
CA TRP A 54 14.86 -27.77 22.43
C TRP A 54 13.79 -26.67 22.46
N TRP A 55 13.39 -26.15 21.29
CA TRP A 55 12.31 -25.16 21.24
C TRP A 55 10.98 -25.73 21.75
N THR A 56 10.58 -26.91 21.28
CA THR A 56 9.31 -27.55 21.68
C THR A 56 9.22 -27.75 23.19
N VAL A 57 10.32 -28.13 23.84
CA VAL A 57 10.36 -28.37 25.30
C VAL A 57 10.46 -27.08 26.14
N ASN A 58 10.95 -25.96 25.56
CA ASN A 58 11.21 -24.73 26.32
C ASN A 58 10.31 -23.54 25.92
N ARG A 59 9.43 -23.67 24.92
CA ARG A 59 8.61 -22.57 24.40
C ARG A 59 7.66 -21.97 25.44
N ASP A 60 7.18 -22.75 26.40
CA ASP A 60 6.35 -22.33 27.53
C ASP A 60 7.13 -21.37 28.46
N GLN A 61 8.37 -21.72 28.79
CA GLN A 61 9.24 -20.88 29.62
C GLN A 61 9.63 -19.60 28.90
N VAL A 62 9.91 -19.68 27.60
CA VAL A 62 10.17 -18.49 26.76
C VAL A 62 8.93 -17.59 26.71
N TRP A 63 7.73 -18.14 26.54
CA TRP A 63 6.48 -17.38 26.55
C TRP A 63 6.25 -16.68 27.89
N LYS A 64 6.48 -17.39 29.01
CA LYS A 64 6.41 -16.83 30.36
C LYS A 64 7.37 -15.64 30.53
N ALA A 65 8.58 -15.75 30.00
CA ALA A 65 9.54 -14.64 30.02
C ALA A 65 9.08 -13.43 29.19
N ILE A 66 8.61 -13.66 27.96
CA ILE A 66 8.12 -12.59 27.05
C ILE A 66 6.91 -11.86 27.64
N THR A 67 5.99 -12.60 28.26
CA THR A 67 4.74 -12.06 28.84
C THR A 67 4.88 -11.54 30.27
N CYS A 68 6.07 -11.60 30.87
CA CYS A 68 6.30 -11.18 32.26
C CYS A 68 5.79 -9.76 32.58
N LYS A 69 5.98 -8.84 31.63
CA LYS A 69 5.52 -7.44 31.71
C LYS A 69 4.27 -7.13 30.88
N ALA A 70 3.57 -8.14 30.35
CA ALA A 70 2.31 -7.91 29.66
C ALA A 70 1.30 -7.23 30.62
N PRO A 71 0.47 -6.29 30.13
CA PRO A 71 -0.61 -5.68 30.92
C PRO A 71 -1.58 -6.73 31.46
N LYS A 72 -2.17 -6.48 32.63
CA LYS A 72 -3.09 -7.43 33.27
C LYS A 72 -4.35 -7.70 32.45
N ASP A 73 -4.80 -6.71 31.70
CA ASP A 73 -5.99 -6.71 30.85
C ASP A 73 -5.72 -7.16 29.40
N ALA A 74 -4.46 -7.43 29.05
CA ALA A 74 -4.11 -7.96 27.74
C ALA A 74 -4.37 -9.48 27.70
N ASN A 75 -5.16 -9.94 26.73
CA ASN A 75 -5.42 -11.34 26.46
C ASN A 75 -5.10 -11.69 25.01
N TYR A 76 -4.66 -12.93 24.77
CA TYR A 76 -4.46 -13.45 23.42
C TYR A 76 -5.76 -14.12 22.95
N PHE A 77 -6.15 -13.90 21.70
CA PHE A 77 -7.40 -14.41 21.13
C PHE A 77 -7.10 -15.14 19.81
N THR A 78 -7.73 -16.29 19.62
CA THR A 78 -7.77 -17.00 18.34
C THR A 78 -9.19 -17.44 18.04
N LYS A 79 -9.43 -17.72 16.76
CA LYS A 79 -10.70 -18.24 16.28
C LYS A 79 -10.41 -19.46 15.43
N GLU A 80 -11.08 -20.57 15.72
CA GLU A 80 -11.02 -21.78 14.90
C GLU A 80 -11.94 -21.68 13.68
N SER A 81 -11.76 -22.60 12.73
CA SER A 81 -12.50 -22.63 11.47
C SER A 81 -14.01 -22.83 11.65
N ASP A 82 -14.44 -23.49 12.73
CA ASP A 82 -15.84 -23.71 13.10
C ASP A 82 -16.50 -22.48 13.75
N GLY A 83 -15.71 -21.45 14.05
CA GLY A 83 -16.17 -20.23 14.70
C GLY A 83 -15.86 -20.14 16.20
N THR A 84 -15.36 -21.20 16.82
CA THR A 84 -15.03 -21.25 18.24
C THR A 84 -13.93 -20.24 18.57
N LEU A 85 -14.15 -19.46 19.63
CA LEU A 85 -13.22 -18.44 20.11
C LEU A 85 -12.42 -19.00 21.29
N HIS A 86 -11.09 -18.99 21.18
CA HIS A 86 -10.18 -19.31 22.28
C HIS A 86 -9.50 -18.04 22.76
N PHE A 87 -9.31 -17.93 24.07
CA PHE A 87 -8.62 -16.80 24.66
C PHE A 87 -7.90 -17.17 25.95
N SER A 88 -6.82 -16.45 26.23
CA SER A 88 -6.18 -16.52 27.55
C SER A 88 -7.12 -15.94 28.59
N SER A 89 -7.31 -16.64 29.71
CA SER A 89 -8.34 -16.37 30.71
C SER A 89 -7.83 -15.62 31.96
N HIS A 90 -6.52 -15.61 32.21
CA HIS A 90 -5.90 -15.08 33.42
C HIS A 90 -5.12 -13.77 33.17
N GLY A 91 -5.38 -13.09 32.06
CA GLY A 91 -4.70 -11.84 31.72
C GLY A 91 -3.23 -12.06 31.32
N LYS A 92 -2.52 -10.95 31.10
CA LYS A 92 -1.09 -10.95 30.74
C LYS A 92 -0.75 -11.89 29.58
N CYS A 93 -1.63 -11.98 28.59
CA CYS A 93 -1.47 -12.85 27.42
C CYS A 93 -1.23 -14.33 27.80
N GLY A 94 -1.84 -14.83 28.87
CA GLY A 94 -1.69 -16.23 29.30
C GLY A 94 -0.44 -16.54 30.09
N HIS A 95 0.19 -15.54 30.72
CA HIS A 95 1.46 -15.70 31.47
C HIS A 95 1.45 -16.85 32.51
N ASN A 96 0.31 -17.10 33.15
CA ASN A 96 0.14 -18.09 34.21
C ASN A 96 -0.66 -19.33 33.79
N GLU A 97 -0.93 -19.50 32.49
CA GLU A 97 -1.81 -20.56 31.97
C GLU A 97 -1.06 -21.83 31.52
N GLY A 98 0.26 -21.86 31.71
CA GLY A 98 1.11 -22.97 31.29
C GLY A 98 1.44 -22.88 29.81
N ASP A 99 0.63 -23.53 28.98
CA ASP A 99 0.88 -23.63 27.54
C ASP A 99 0.67 -22.27 26.83
N PRO A 100 1.59 -21.87 25.92
CA PRO A 100 1.40 -20.66 25.13
C PRO A 100 0.10 -20.71 24.31
N PRO A 101 -0.73 -19.65 24.33
CA PRO A 101 -2.02 -19.61 23.63
C PRO A 101 -1.89 -19.41 22.10
N THR A 102 -0.68 -19.52 21.55
CA THR A 102 -0.36 -19.28 20.14
C THR A 102 0.43 -20.44 19.55
N ASN A 103 0.25 -20.68 18.26
CA ASN A 103 1.04 -21.61 17.45
C ASN A 103 1.76 -20.90 16.29
N LEU A 104 1.89 -19.56 16.37
CA LEU A 104 2.62 -18.78 15.36
C LEU A 104 4.09 -19.23 15.25
N ASP A 105 4.70 -19.67 16.34
CA ASP A 105 6.03 -20.24 16.32
C ASP A 105 6.13 -21.53 15.50
N TYR A 106 5.03 -22.12 15.07
CA TYR A 106 5.04 -23.20 14.09
C TYR A 106 4.83 -22.66 12.67
N VAL A 107 3.99 -21.66 12.42
CA VAL A 107 3.74 -21.11 11.06
C VAL A 107 5.03 -20.68 10.33
N PRO A 108 5.22 -20.94 9.02
CA PRO A 108 6.39 -20.45 8.26
C PRO A 108 6.61 -18.94 8.37
N GLN A 109 7.86 -18.51 8.57
CA GLN A 109 8.20 -17.11 8.85
C GLN A 109 7.72 -16.13 7.77
N PHE A 110 7.85 -16.50 6.49
CA PHE A 110 7.39 -15.67 5.38
C PHE A 110 5.90 -15.31 5.51
N LEU A 111 5.05 -16.29 5.83
CA LEU A 111 3.60 -16.07 5.94
C LEU A 111 3.26 -15.19 7.13
N ARG A 112 3.94 -15.36 8.27
CA ARG A 112 3.79 -14.46 9.42
C ARG A 112 4.19 -13.03 9.08
N TRP A 113 5.29 -12.84 8.37
CA TRP A 113 5.71 -11.51 7.94
C TRP A 113 4.78 -10.90 6.90
N PHE A 114 4.15 -11.70 6.03
CA PHE A 114 3.16 -11.20 5.09
C PHE A 114 1.88 -10.76 5.82
N GLU A 115 1.40 -11.56 6.77
CA GLU A 115 0.26 -11.19 7.64
C GLU A 115 0.56 -9.95 8.47
N GLU A 116 1.72 -9.91 9.15
CA GLU A 116 2.17 -8.74 9.93
C GLU A 116 2.30 -7.49 9.05
N TRP A 117 2.86 -7.63 7.85
CA TRP A 117 2.95 -6.52 6.89
C TRP A 117 1.58 -6.01 6.50
N ALA A 118 0.60 -6.88 6.25
CA ALA A 118 -0.74 -6.49 5.85
C ALA A 118 -1.47 -5.73 6.97
N GLU A 119 -1.44 -6.25 8.20
CA GLU A 119 -2.03 -5.60 9.37
C GLU A 119 -1.37 -4.23 9.66
N GLU A 120 -0.03 -4.17 9.62
CA GLU A 120 0.70 -2.91 9.82
C GLU A 120 0.46 -1.91 8.69
N PHE A 121 0.34 -2.38 7.44
CA PHE A 121 -0.04 -1.55 6.30
C PHE A 121 -1.42 -0.95 6.53
N CYS A 122 -2.43 -1.77 6.86
CA CYS A 122 -3.80 -1.32 7.08
C CYS A 122 -3.88 -0.28 8.21
N ARG A 123 -3.25 -0.58 9.36
CA ARG A 123 -3.19 0.33 10.51
C ARG A 123 -2.51 1.66 10.17
N LYS A 124 -1.33 1.62 9.53
CA LYS A 124 -0.58 2.83 9.15
C LYS A 124 -1.27 3.62 8.05
N ARG A 125 -1.93 2.95 7.10
CA ARG A 125 -2.73 3.58 6.05
C ARG A 125 -3.83 4.40 6.69
N ASN A 126 -4.57 3.84 7.64
CA ASN A 126 -5.65 4.56 8.34
C ASN A 126 -5.14 5.80 9.08
N ILE A 127 -4.03 5.68 9.82
CA ILE A 127 -3.41 6.82 10.52
C ILE A 127 -2.96 7.91 9.53
N LYS A 128 -2.29 7.51 8.44
CA LYS A 128 -1.80 8.45 7.42
C LYS A 128 -2.94 9.14 6.68
N LEU A 129 -3.99 8.40 6.32
CA LEU A 129 -5.17 8.93 5.67
C LEU A 129 -5.93 9.91 6.56
N LYS A 130 -6.04 9.63 7.87
CA LYS A 130 -6.60 10.57 8.83
C LYS A 130 -5.81 11.89 8.84
N ASN A 131 -4.48 11.82 8.93
CA ASN A 131 -3.64 13.02 8.88
C ASN A 131 -3.77 13.80 7.56
N VAL A 132 -3.88 13.09 6.43
CA VAL A 132 -4.14 13.70 5.13
C VAL A 132 -5.52 14.37 5.12
N LYS A 133 -6.56 13.69 5.59
CA LYS A 133 -7.92 14.22 5.66
C LYS A 133 -7.95 15.51 6.47
N ASP A 134 -7.43 15.51 7.69
CA ASP A 134 -7.44 16.66 8.60
C ASP A 134 -6.68 17.87 7.99
N ALA A 135 -5.59 17.59 7.26
CA ALA A 135 -4.83 18.62 6.56
C ALA A 135 -5.55 19.16 5.31
N CYS A 136 -6.36 18.35 4.62
CA CYS A 136 -6.91 18.65 3.30
C CYS A 136 -8.41 19.00 3.29
N ARG A 137 -9.19 18.56 4.27
CA ARG A 137 -10.66 18.67 4.30
C ARG A 137 -11.13 19.02 5.71
N ASP A 138 -11.93 20.07 5.80
CA ASP A 138 -12.76 20.39 6.96
C ASP A 138 -13.98 21.15 6.45
N GLU A 139 -15.02 20.40 6.05
CA GLU A 139 -16.17 20.95 5.34
C GLU A 139 -16.97 21.93 6.20
N ALA A 140 -17.04 21.69 7.52
CA ALA A 140 -17.67 22.59 8.48
C ALA A 140 -16.95 23.93 8.59
N ALA A 141 -15.61 23.93 8.50
CA ALA A 141 -14.80 25.15 8.43
C ALA A 141 -14.66 25.71 7.00
N GLY A 142 -15.33 25.12 6.00
CA GLY A 142 -15.20 25.54 4.61
C GLY A 142 -13.80 25.32 4.02
N LYS A 143 -13.08 24.30 4.47
CA LYS A 143 -11.75 23.93 4.00
C LYS A 143 -11.82 22.76 3.01
N TYR A 144 -11.37 23.03 1.78
CA TYR A 144 -11.20 22.02 0.75
C TYR A 144 -9.95 22.32 -0.05
N CYS A 145 -8.91 21.49 0.11
CA CYS A 145 -7.59 21.71 -0.47
C CYS A 145 -7.24 20.72 -1.58
N SER A 146 -6.36 21.11 -2.49
CA SER A 146 -5.75 20.15 -3.42
C SER A 146 -4.41 19.63 -2.93
N LEU A 147 -3.97 18.52 -3.52
CA LEU A 147 -2.62 17.95 -3.31
C LEU A 147 -1.49 18.97 -3.59
N ASN A 148 -1.74 19.94 -4.46
CA ASN A 148 -0.81 21.01 -4.83
C ASN A 148 -0.91 22.25 -3.92
N GLY A 149 -1.69 22.15 -2.84
CA GLY A 149 -1.79 23.18 -1.81
C GLY A 149 -2.68 24.38 -2.16
N PHE A 150 -3.54 24.25 -3.17
CA PHE A 150 -4.56 25.26 -3.49
C PHE A 150 -5.84 25.07 -2.69
N ASP A 151 -6.45 26.19 -2.31
CA ASP A 151 -7.78 26.27 -1.70
C ASP A 151 -8.85 26.19 -2.79
N CYS A 152 -9.52 25.06 -2.88
CA CYS A 152 -10.51 24.74 -3.90
C CYS A 152 -11.83 25.49 -3.74
N THR A 153 -12.06 26.16 -2.60
CA THR A 153 -13.23 27.04 -2.42
C THR A 153 -13.09 28.35 -3.21
N LYS A 154 -11.84 28.77 -3.45
CA LYS A 154 -11.49 30.01 -4.15
C LYS A 154 -10.74 29.78 -5.46
N THR A 155 -10.20 28.59 -5.66
CA THR A 155 -9.52 28.19 -6.89
C THR A 155 -10.53 27.75 -7.93
N ILE A 156 -10.46 28.34 -9.13
CA ILE A 156 -11.28 28.00 -10.28
C ILE A 156 -10.33 27.81 -11.46
N TRP A 157 -9.92 26.56 -11.70
CA TRP A 157 -8.92 26.19 -12.69
C TRP A 157 -9.25 26.66 -14.10
N LYS A 158 -10.49 26.46 -14.56
CA LYS A 158 -10.89 26.88 -15.92
C LYS A 158 -10.78 28.40 -16.14
N LYS A 159 -10.99 29.19 -15.08
CA LYS A 159 -10.80 30.65 -15.10
C LYS A 159 -9.35 31.09 -14.81
N GLY A 160 -8.48 30.12 -14.48
CA GLY A 160 -7.13 30.32 -13.95
C GLY A 160 -7.07 31.25 -12.76
N ILE A 161 -8.03 31.07 -11.87
CA ILE A 161 -7.99 31.69 -10.57
C ILE A 161 -7.33 30.68 -9.65
N PHE A 162 -6.09 30.95 -9.25
CA PHE A 162 -5.34 30.10 -8.35
C PHE A 162 -5.21 30.79 -7.01
N ARG A 163 -5.67 30.12 -5.95
CA ARG A 163 -5.64 30.68 -4.60
C ARG A 163 -5.01 29.68 -3.65
N ARG A 164 -3.89 30.08 -3.06
CA ARG A 164 -3.29 29.41 -1.90
C ARG A 164 -3.79 30.12 -0.65
N GLY A 165 -4.00 29.37 0.43
CA GLY A 165 -4.59 29.89 1.66
C GLY A 165 -5.31 28.79 2.43
N ASN A 166 -6.02 29.17 3.49
CA ASN A 166 -6.84 28.26 4.29
C ASN A 166 -6.08 27.02 4.83
N GLY A 167 -4.77 27.18 5.07
CA GLY A 167 -3.89 26.08 5.50
C GLY A 167 -3.61 25.01 4.43
N CYS A 168 -4.00 25.21 3.17
CA CYS A 168 -3.88 24.17 2.14
C CYS A 168 -2.45 23.75 1.80
N THR A 169 -1.44 24.56 2.10
CA THR A 169 -0.04 24.12 1.96
C THR A 169 0.27 22.89 2.82
N ASP A 170 -0.36 22.76 4.00
CA ASP A 170 -0.21 21.57 4.85
C ASP A 170 -0.77 20.32 4.17
N CYS A 171 -1.87 20.43 3.42
CA CYS A 171 -2.40 19.32 2.62
C CYS A 171 -1.34 18.75 1.67
N SER A 172 -0.60 19.62 0.97
CA SER A 172 0.48 19.19 0.08
C SER A 172 1.60 18.47 0.83
N PHE A 173 2.02 19.01 1.99
CA PHE A 173 3.03 18.39 2.84
C PHE A 173 2.61 17.06 3.47
N LYS A 174 1.30 16.77 3.59
CA LYS A 174 0.81 15.46 4.03
C LYS A 174 0.61 14.49 2.86
N CYS A 175 0.11 14.97 1.73
CA CYS A 175 -0.15 14.16 0.55
C CYS A 175 1.14 13.58 -0.05
N PHE A 176 2.17 14.41 -0.26
CA PHE A 176 3.38 13.95 -0.94
C PHE A 176 4.11 12.80 -0.21
N PRO A 177 4.37 12.88 1.12
CA PRO A 177 4.94 11.74 1.84
C PRO A 177 4.02 10.53 1.92
N TYR A 178 2.70 10.72 1.92
CA TYR A 178 1.73 9.63 1.87
C TYR A 178 1.84 8.85 0.56
N GLU A 179 1.90 9.55 -0.57
CA GLU A 179 2.02 8.93 -1.90
C GLU A 179 3.33 8.16 -2.07
N ILE A 180 4.46 8.72 -1.62
CA ILE A 180 5.75 8.02 -1.62
C ILE A 180 5.68 6.75 -0.78
N TRP A 181 5.12 6.87 0.43
CA TRP A 181 4.96 5.73 1.32
C TRP A 181 4.08 4.65 0.67
N LEU A 182 2.95 5.02 0.07
CA LEU A 182 2.01 4.09 -0.57
C LEU A 182 2.68 3.36 -1.75
N LYS A 183 3.47 4.06 -2.56
CA LYS A 183 4.26 3.46 -3.65
C LYS A 183 5.25 2.41 -3.12
N ASN A 184 5.95 2.71 -2.04
CA ASN A 184 6.87 1.75 -1.42
C ASN A 184 6.15 0.51 -0.87
N GLN A 185 4.95 0.71 -0.28
CA GLN A 185 4.13 -0.41 0.21
C GLN A 185 3.62 -1.29 -0.94
N ARG A 186 3.22 -0.70 -2.07
CA ARG A 186 2.83 -1.45 -3.25
C ARG A 186 3.96 -2.34 -3.77
N GLU A 187 5.19 -1.82 -3.79
CA GLU A 187 6.35 -2.59 -4.21
C GLU A 187 6.70 -3.72 -3.23
N ALA A 188 6.58 -3.46 -1.92
CA ALA A 188 6.72 -4.50 -0.90
C ALA A 188 5.67 -5.61 -1.07
N PHE A 189 4.40 -5.23 -1.28
CA PHE A 189 3.31 -6.16 -1.55
C PHE A 189 3.55 -7.01 -2.80
N ARG A 190 4.00 -6.40 -3.91
CA ARG A 190 4.36 -7.12 -5.14
C ARG A 190 5.41 -8.20 -4.88
N LYS A 191 6.49 -7.84 -4.16
CA LYS A 191 7.56 -8.79 -3.80
C LYS A 191 7.05 -9.92 -2.91
N GLN A 192 6.15 -9.64 -1.97
CA GLN A 192 5.55 -10.66 -1.11
C GLN A 192 4.65 -11.59 -1.93
N LYS A 193 3.84 -11.09 -2.88
CA LYS A 193 3.07 -11.94 -3.81
C LYS A 193 3.97 -12.86 -4.64
N GLU A 194 5.06 -12.34 -5.17
CA GLU A 194 6.03 -13.14 -5.93
C GLU A 194 6.71 -14.21 -5.07
N LYS A 195 7.04 -13.87 -3.83
CA LYS A 195 7.60 -14.85 -2.88
C LYS A 195 6.57 -15.93 -2.54
N TYR A 196 5.31 -15.57 -2.30
CA TYR A 196 4.23 -16.52 -2.06
C TYR A 196 4.09 -17.51 -3.22
N ALA A 197 4.01 -17.02 -4.45
CA ALA A 197 3.93 -17.87 -5.64
C ALA A 197 5.12 -18.84 -5.73
N LYS A 198 6.34 -18.35 -5.48
CA LYS A 198 7.55 -19.19 -5.46
C LYS A 198 7.52 -20.27 -4.38
N GLU A 199 7.01 -19.98 -3.19
CA GLU A 199 6.92 -20.99 -2.13
C GLU A 199 5.90 -22.09 -2.47
N ILE A 200 4.75 -21.71 -3.03
CA ILE A 200 3.72 -22.64 -3.49
C ILE A 200 4.24 -23.52 -4.63
N GLU A 201 4.93 -22.92 -5.62
CA GLU A 201 5.55 -23.65 -6.74
C GLU A 201 6.67 -24.58 -6.26
N ALA A 202 7.57 -24.10 -5.39
CA ALA A 202 8.66 -24.90 -4.84
C ALA A 202 8.16 -26.11 -4.06
N TYR A 203 7.04 -25.97 -3.33
CA TYR A 203 6.36 -27.09 -2.69
C TYR A 203 5.81 -28.07 -3.73
N ALA A 204 5.08 -27.59 -4.75
CA ALA A 204 4.50 -28.42 -5.80
C ALA A 204 5.55 -29.23 -6.58
N SER A 205 6.69 -28.63 -6.92
CA SER A 205 7.77 -29.27 -7.68
C SER A 205 8.59 -30.29 -6.89
N ASN A 206 8.61 -30.20 -5.55
CA ASN A 206 9.45 -31.06 -4.69
C ASN A 206 8.63 -32.01 -3.81
N LYS A 207 7.34 -32.19 -4.08
CA LYS A 207 6.40 -32.96 -3.25
C LYS A 207 6.94 -34.35 -2.84
N ASP A 208 7.64 -35.01 -3.75
CA ASP A 208 8.21 -36.36 -3.56
C ASP A 208 9.60 -36.36 -2.86
N LYS A 209 10.31 -35.22 -2.87
CA LYS A 209 11.65 -35.07 -2.27
C LYS A 209 11.60 -34.75 -0.78
N TYR A 210 10.50 -34.15 -0.32
CA TYR A 210 10.26 -33.82 1.08
C TYR A 210 10.11 -35.06 2.00
N ASP A 211 9.89 -36.26 1.44
CA ASP A 211 9.80 -37.51 2.20
C ASP A 211 11.15 -38.03 2.75
N SER A 212 12.30 -37.50 2.30
CA SER A 212 13.62 -38.05 2.68
C SER A 212 14.45 -37.20 3.64
N ILE A 213 13.97 -36.02 4.06
CA ILE A 213 14.72 -35.11 4.96
C ILE A 213 13.86 -34.77 6.19
N ILE A 214 14.22 -35.34 7.35
CA ILE A 214 13.51 -35.18 8.65
C ILE A 214 13.30 -33.70 9.05
N ASN A 215 14.16 -32.78 8.60
CA ASN A 215 14.02 -31.35 8.89
C ASN A 215 12.89 -30.63 8.13
N ASN A 216 12.12 -31.35 7.31
CA ASN A 216 11.17 -30.79 6.36
C ASN A 216 9.73 -31.26 6.54
N GLU A 217 9.46 -32.13 7.51
CA GLU A 217 8.12 -32.71 7.74
C GLU A 217 7.10 -31.63 8.10
N TYR A 218 7.44 -30.76 9.06
CA TYR A 218 6.57 -29.63 9.43
C TYR A 218 6.30 -28.67 8.25
N TYR A 219 7.32 -28.39 7.44
CA TYR A 219 7.19 -27.52 6.27
C TYR A 219 6.28 -28.18 5.23
N LYS A 220 6.47 -29.48 4.99
CA LYS A 220 5.64 -30.29 4.09
C LYS A 220 4.18 -30.31 4.53
N GLU A 221 3.91 -30.56 5.80
CA GLU A 221 2.55 -30.60 6.33
C GLU A 221 1.86 -29.25 6.19
N PHE A 222 2.54 -28.16 6.58
CA PHE A 222 1.99 -26.81 6.52
C PHE A 222 1.71 -26.40 5.07
N TYR A 223 2.73 -26.50 4.20
CA TYR A 223 2.58 -26.12 2.80
C TYR A 223 1.68 -27.08 2.02
N GLY A 224 1.51 -28.33 2.46
CA GLY A 224 0.52 -29.24 1.91
C GLY A 224 -0.91 -28.78 2.16
N LYS A 225 -1.23 -28.39 3.38
CA LYS A 225 -2.54 -27.78 3.70
C LYS A 225 -2.71 -26.45 2.97
N LEU A 226 -1.69 -25.59 3.00
CA LEU A 226 -1.70 -24.29 2.32
C LEU A 226 -1.90 -24.43 0.81
N TYR A 227 -1.23 -25.38 0.16
CA TYR A 227 -1.36 -25.61 -1.28
C TYR A 227 -2.77 -26.07 -1.66
N ASN A 228 -3.36 -26.98 -0.89
CA ASN A 228 -4.68 -27.52 -1.18
C ASN A 228 -5.80 -26.48 -1.03
N GLU A 229 -5.74 -25.64 0.01
CA GLU A 229 -6.82 -24.69 0.34
C GLU A 229 -6.54 -23.28 -0.24
N TYR A 230 -5.27 -22.88 -0.26
CA TYR A 230 -4.80 -21.52 -0.58
C TYR A 230 -3.74 -21.50 -1.69
N GLY A 231 -3.70 -22.53 -2.55
CA GLY A 231 -2.79 -22.58 -3.69
C GLY A 231 -3.00 -21.42 -4.68
N ASN A 232 -4.24 -20.92 -4.79
CA ASN A 232 -4.51 -19.63 -5.40
C ASN A 232 -4.22 -18.51 -4.40
N ILE A 233 -3.30 -17.62 -4.76
CA ILE A 233 -2.93 -16.47 -3.94
C ILE A 233 -4.12 -15.58 -3.58
N ASP A 234 -5.13 -15.45 -4.44
CA ASP A 234 -6.29 -14.61 -4.14
C ASP A 234 -7.08 -15.13 -2.93
N ASN A 235 -7.12 -16.45 -2.71
CA ASN A 235 -7.72 -17.04 -1.50
C ASN A 235 -6.95 -16.62 -0.23
N PHE A 236 -5.63 -16.58 -0.30
CA PHE A 236 -4.79 -16.10 0.81
C PHE A 236 -4.96 -14.59 1.03
N LEU A 237 -5.05 -13.80 -0.04
CA LEU A 237 -5.26 -12.35 0.05
C LEU A 237 -6.62 -11.99 0.66
N ILE A 238 -7.65 -12.83 0.47
CA ILE A 238 -8.93 -12.69 1.18
C ILE A 238 -8.74 -12.80 2.69
N LEU A 239 -7.88 -13.71 3.17
CA LEU A 239 -7.57 -13.79 4.61
C LEU A 239 -6.89 -12.53 5.13
N LEU A 240 -5.99 -11.92 4.33
CA LEU A 240 -5.34 -10.66 4.72
C LEU A 240 -6.35 -9.51 4.82
N ASN A 241 -7.39 -9.49 3.99
CA ASN A 241 -8.48 -8.51 4.12
C ASN A 241 -9.27 -8.69 5.42
N GLU A 242 -9.32 -9.90 5.96
CA GLU A 242 -10.04 -10.21 7.19
C GLU A 242 -9.31 -9.77 8.47
N GLY A 243 -8.09 -9.23 8.31
CA GLY A 243 -7.27 -8.69 9.37
C GLY A 243 -7.99 -7.59 10.17
N ARG A 244 -7.65 -7.47 11.46
CA ARG A 244 -8.33 -6.58 12.42
C ARG A 244 -8.34 -5.14 11.92
N TYR A 245 -7.19 -4.64 11.47
CA TYR A 245 -7.06 -3.26 11.00
C TYR A 245 -7.49 -3.10 9.54
N CYS A 246 -7.50 -4.18 8.76
CA CYS A 246 -7.89 -4.15 7.35
C CYS A 246 -9.40 -4.04 7.14
N LYS A 247 -10.20 -4.45 8.13
CA LYS A 247 -11.67 -4.29 8.14
C LYS A 247 -12.16 -2.87 8.43
N GLU A 248 -11.30 -2.02 8.97
CA GLU A 248 -11.69 -0.66 9.33
C GLU A 248 -11.91 0.21 8.09
N GLN A 249 -13.10 0.79 7.95
CA GLN A 249 -13.39 1.76 6.89
C GLN A 249 -13.26 3.20 7.41
N LEU A 250 -12.51 4.03 6.68
CA LEU A 250 -12.52 5.47 6.90
C LEU A 250 -13.62 6.14 6.07
N PRO A 251 -14.38 7.11 6.62
CA PRO A 251 -15.44 7.80 5.87
C PRO A 251 -14.90 8.46 4.60
N GLY A 252 -15.40 8.02 3.43
CA GLY A 252 -15.02 8.52 2.11
C GLY A 252 -13.88 7.74 1.44
N GLU A 253 -13.20 6.85 2.13
CA GLU A 253 -12.19 5.96 1.52
C GLU A 253 -12.76 4.55 1.34
N GLU A 254 -12.28 3.86 0.32
CA GLU A 254 -12.64 2.46 0.10
C GLU A 254 -12.00 1.56 1.16
N VAL A 255 -12.72 0.48 1.50
CA VAL A 255 -12.18 -0.59 2.33
C VAL A 255 -11.02 -1.25 1.60
N ILE A 256 -9.97 -1.58 2.36
CA ILE A 256 -8.79 -2.25 1.82
C ILE A 256 -9.20 -3.60 1.23
N ASN A 257 -8.74 -3.86 0.01
CA ASN A 257 -8.97 -5.13 -0.66
C ASN A 257 -7.74 -5.54 -1.47
N PHE A 258 -6.94 -6.45 -0.93
CA PHE A 258 -5.71 -6.94 -1.54
C PHE A 258 -5.93 -7.77 -2.82
N THR A 259 -7.14 -8.30 -3.06
CA THR A 259 -7.45 -8.94 -4.36
C THR A 259 -7.59 -7.89 -5.48
N LYS A 260 -7.93 -6.65 -5.13
CA LYS A 260 -7.94 -5.46 -5.99
C LYS A 260 -6.76 -4.55 -5.66
N ALA A 261 -5.55 -5.09 -5.72
CA ALA A 261 -4.32 -4.39 -5.36
C ALA A 261 -3.68 -3.60 -6.52
N ASP A 262 -4.46 -3.19 -7.51
CA ASP A 262 -3.97 -2.33 -8.58
C ASP A 262 -4.01 -0.83 -8.20
N GLU A 263 -3.69 0.04 -9.15
CA GLU A 263 -3.71 1.50 -8.98
C GLU A 263 -5.11 2.08 -8.82
N LYS A 264 -6.14 1.26 -9.03
CA LYS A 264 -7.55 1.63 -8.91
C LYS A 264 -8.15 1.17 -7.58
N GLY A 265 -7.56 0.16 -6.93
CA GLY A 265 -8.00 -0.32 -5.61
C GLY A 265 -7.08 0.09 -4.47
N THR A 266 -6.54 -0.87 -3.72
CA THR A 266 -5.89 -0.62 -2.40
C THR A 266 -4.74 0.39 -2.41
N PHE A 267 -3.99 0.46 -3.50
CA PHE A 267 -2.80 1.33 -3.63
C PHE A 267 -3.07 2.60 -4.44
N SER A 268 -4.34 2.95 -4.59
CA SER A 268 -4.77 4.18 -5.25
C SER A 268 -4.50 5.42 -4.37
N ARG A 269 -4.25 6.57 -5.00
CA ARG A 269 -4.06 7.85 -4.30
C ARG A 269 -5.27 8.21 -3.45
N SER A 270 -5.13 8.95 -2.34
CA SER A 270 -6.31 9.33 -1.56
C SER A 270 -7.21 10.30 -2.35
N GLN A 271 -8.53 10.22 -2.17
CA GLN A 271 -9.47 11.22 -2.71
C GLN A 271 -9.24 12.63 -2.13
N TYR A 272 -8.58 12.73 -0.98
CA TYR A 272 -8.21 14.00 -0.38
C TYR A 272 -6.98 14.62 -1.05
N CYS A 273 -6.13 13.78 -1.65
CA CYS A 273 -4.93 14.16 -2.41
C CYS A 273 -5.22 14.24 -3.91
N GLN A 274 -6.31 14.90 -4.28
CA GLN A 274 -6.65 15.17 -5.68
C GLN A 274 -6.44 16.66 -6.00
N VAL A 275 -6.34 17.00 -7.28
CA VAL A 275 -6.35 18.39 -7.74
C VAL A 275 -7.73 19.01 -7.45
N CYS A 276 -7.84 20.35 -7.39
CA CYS A 276 -9.17 20.94 -7.20
C CYS A 276 -10.05 20.62 -8.43
N PRO A 277 -11.37 20.46 -8.25
CA PRO A 277 -12.30 20.38 -9.36
C PRO A 277 -12.14 21.57 -10.31
N ASP A 278 -12.40 21.38 -11.60
CA ASP A 278 -12.21 22.39 -12.66
C ASP A 278 -12.85 23.75 -12.32
N CYS A 279 -14.03 23.74 -11.69
CA CYS A 279 -14.76 24.94 -11.26
C CYS A 279 -14.61 25.29 -9.76
N GLY A 280 -13.80 24.53 -9.02
CA GLY A 280 -13.73 24.60 -7.57
C GLY A 280 -14.94 23.96 -6.89
N VAL A 281 -15.12 24.28 -5.61
CA VAL A 281 -16.22 23.77 -4.78
C VAL A 281 -17.04 24.90 -4.16
N VAL A 282 -18.28 24.61 -3.79
CA VAL A 282 -19.09 25.43 -2.89
C VAL A 282 -19.29 24.65 -1.61
N CYS A 283 -18.88 25.26 -0.50
CA CYS A 283 -19.08 24.70 0.83
C CYS A 283 -20.32 25.32 1.47
N SER A 284 -21.15 24.45 2.02
CA SER A 284 -22.21 24.74 2.99
C SER A 284 -21.72 24.33 4.38
N SER A 285 -22.49 24.62 5.43
CA SER A 285 -22.12 24.28 6.82
C SER A 285 -21.86 22.80 7.07
N GLU A 286 -22.36 21.90 6.22
CA GLU A 286 -22.25 20.45 6.38
C GLU A 286 -21.41 19.78 5.29
N ARG A 287 -21.35 20.37 4.09
CA ARG A 287 -20.69 19.73 2.95
C ARG A 287 -20.15 20.68 1.89
N CYS A 288 -19.10 20.26 1.20
CA CYS A 288 -18.52 20.90 0.02
C CYS A 288 -18.86 20.11 -1.24
N ASN A 289 -19.63 20.73 -2.15
CA ASN A 289 -19.98 20.13 -3.43
C ASN A 289 -19.16 20.76 -4.56
N LYS A 290 -18.78 19.95 -5.57
CA LYS A 290 -18.17 20.46 -6.80
C LYS A 290 -19.14 21.45 -7.46
N LYS A 291 -18.62 22.58 -7.96
CA LYS A 291 -19.46 23.50 -8.75
C LYS A 291 -19.84 22.84 -10.06
N ASP A 292 -21.12 22.96 -10.41
CA ASP A 292 -21.61 22.54 -11.72
C ASP A 292 -20.93 23.34 -12.83
N ASP A 293 -20.67 22.65 -13.93
CA ASP A 293 -20.00 23.19 -15.11
C ASP A 293 -20.89 23.06 -16.34
N LEU A 294 -22.15 23.49 -16.22
CA LEU A 294 -23.18 23.31 -17.25
C LEU A 294 -22.85 23.98 -18.59
N ASP A 295 -21.96 24.98 -18.58
CA ASP A 295 -21.51 25.72 -19.77
C ASP A 295 -20.09 25.33 -20.23
N GLY A 296 -19.45 24.38 -19.55
CA GLY A 296 -18.08 23.95 -19.79
C GLY A 296 -17.00 25.00 -19.51
N ASN A 297 -17.37 26.13 -18.91
CA ASN A 297 -16.44 27.21 -18.58
C ASN A 297 -16.70 27.85 -17.20
N CYS A 298 -17.35 27.14 -16.29
CA CYS A 298 -17.66 27.61 -14.93
C CYS A 298 -18.38 28.97 -14.91
N GLY A 299 -19.29 29.24 -15.85
CA GLY A 299 -19.97 30.52 -16.01
C GLY A 299 -19.17 31.61 -16.73
N ASN A 300 -17.99 31.31 -17.29
CA ASN A 300 -17.17 32.29 -18.01
C ASN A 300 -17.56 32.35 -19.50
N LYS A 301 -17.92 33.53 -19.99
CA LYS A 301 -18.25 33.74 -21.42
C LYS A 301 -17.01 34.09 -22.26
N GLU A 302 -15.82 33.64 -21.89
CA GLU A 302 -14.63 33.95 -22.69
C GLU A 302 -14.72 33.28 -24.07
N THR A 303 -14.54 34.09 -25.12
CA THR A 303 -14.64 33.62 -26.50
C THR A 303 -13.27 33.55 -27.13
N TYR A 304 -12.96 32.41 -27.75
CA TYR A 304 -11.72 32.27 -28.50
C TYR A 304 -11.84 32.98 -29.86
N LYS A 305 -11.33 34.21 -29.94
CA LYS A 305 -11.28 35.03 -31.17
C LYS A 305 -9.87 35.59 -31.39
N PRO A 306 -9.01 34.89 -32.16
CA PRO A 306 -7.71 35.43 -32.55
C PRO A 306 -7.87 36.77 -33.29
N PRO A 307 -7.07 37.80 -32.98
CA PRO A 307 -7.08 39.05 -33.73
C PRO A 307 -6.75 38.86 -35.21
N PRO A 308 -7.24 39.72 -36.11
CA PRO A 308 -6.89 39.65 -37.53
C PRO A 308 -5.38 39.62 -37.75
N GLY A 309 -4.90 38.69 -38.58
CA GLY A 309 -3.48 38.53 -38.89
C GLY A 309 -2.66 37.70 -37.87
N VAL A 310 -3.23 37.36 -36.71
CA VAL A 310 -2.56 36.52 -35.71
C VAL A 310 -2.81 35.06 -36.02
N LYS A 311 -1.75 34.32 -36.33
CA LYS A 311 -1.80 32.86 -36.50
C LYS A 311 -1.64 32.17 -35.14
N PRO A 312 -2.62 31.38 -34.67
CA PRO A 312 -2.47 30.58 -33.47
C PRO A 312 -1.36 29.53 -33.62
N ILE A 313 -0.72 29.21 -32.50
CA ILE A 313 0.27 28.15 -32.35
C ILE A 313 -0.44 26.92 -31.82
N ASP A 314 -0.18 25.77 -32.46
CA ASP A 314 -0.58 24.47 -31.97
C ASP A 314 0.41 24.00 -30.90
N ILE A 315 -0.08 23.70 -29.70
CA ILE A 315 0.69 23.16 -28.58
C ILE A 315 0.08 21.82 -28.21
N ASN A 316 0.88 20.76 -28.24
CA ASN A 316 0.47 19.45 -27.76
C ASN A 316 0.95 19.29 -26.32
N VAL A 317 0.03 18.96 -25.42
CA VAL A 317 0.36 18.69 -24.02
C VAL A 317 -0.10 17.30 -23.64
N ILE A 318 0.70 16.64 -22.81
CA ILE A 318 0.32 15.34 -22.26
C ILE A 318 -0.71 15.58 -21.15
N TYR A 319 -1.86 14.94 -21.26
CA TYR A 319 -2.88 14.93 -20.22
C TYR A 319 -2.67 13.74 -19.29
N SER A 320 -2.29 14.03 -18.05
CA SER A 320 -2.10 13.07 -16.98
C SER A 320 -3.41 12.64 -16.29
N GLY A 321 -4.53 13.30 -16.57
CA GLY A 321 -5.79 13.02 -15.89
C GLY A 321 -5.91 13.58 -14.49
N ASN A 322 -7.15 13.64 -14.01
CA ASN A 322 -7.51 14.27 -12.74
C ASN A 322 -7.94 13.23 -11.69
N GLU A 323 -8.00 11.96 -12.08
CA GLU A 323 -8.49 10.85 -11.27
C GLU A 323 -7.34 10.00 -10.71
N GLN A 324 -7.69 9.22 -9.69
CA GLN A 324 -6.81 8.45 -8.82
C GLN A 324 -5.76 7.60 -9.56
N SER A 325 -6.16 6.97 -10.67
CA SER A 325 -5.36 6.02 -11.47
C SER A 325 -4.91 6.54 -12.84
N ASP A 326 -5.27 7.77 -13.19
CA ASP A 326 -5.15 8.21 -14.57
C ASP A 326 -3.71 8.50 -14.98
N ILE A 327 -2.89 9.05 -14.08
CA ILE A 327 -1.55 9.52 -14.43
C ILE A 327 -0.65 8.41 -14.96
N THR A 328 -0.58 7.28 -14.26
CA THR A 328 0.30 6.18 -14.68
C THR A 328 -0.21 5.54 -15.95
N GLN A 329 -1.53 5.39 -16.12
CA GLN A 329 -2.10 4.83 -17.34
C GLN A 329 -1.89 5.74 -18.54
N LYS A 330 -2.11 7.05 -18.37
CA LYS A 330 -2.01 8.05 -19.44
C LYS A 330 -0.58 8.40 -19.80
N LEU A 331 0.33 8.40 -18.83
CA LEU A 331 1.75 8.62 -19.08
C LEU A 331 2.50 7.35 -19.53
N LYS A 332 1.89 6.16 -19.43
CA LYS A 332 2.54 4.89 -19.77
C LYS A 332 3.18 4.92 -21.15
N ASP A 333 2.43 5.31 -22.19
CA ASP A 333 2.90 5.32 -23.56
C ASP A 333 4.11 6.26 -23.73
N PHE A 334 4.03 7.46 -23.15
CA PHE A 334 5.11 8.44 -23.15
C PHE A 334 6.37 7.92 -22.45
N CYS A 335 6.21 7.26 -21.29
CA CYS A 335 7.33 6.71 -20.53
C CYS A 335 7.95 5.44 -21.16
N THR A 336 7.20 4.69 -21.97
CA THR A 336 7.70 3.45 -22.61
C THR A 336 8.36 3.66 -23.95
N ASP A 337 7.95 4.66 -24.73
CA ASP A 337 8.46 4.85 -26.08
C ASP A 337 8.50 6.36 -26.44
N PRO A 338 9.70 6.98 -26.43
CA PRO A 338 9.87 8.39 -26.79
C PRO A 338 9.45 8.72 -28.23
N SER A 339 9.32 7.72 -29.11
CA SER A 339 8.97 7.91 -30.52
C SER A 339 7.46 7.96 -30.79
N LYS A 340 6.62 7.67 -29.77
CA LYS A 340 5.15 7.80 -29.85
C LYS A 340 4.71 9.24 -29.57
N ASP A 341 5.13 10.15 -30.43
CA ASP A 341 5.07 11.61 -30.20
C ASP A 341 3.64 12.20 -30.19
N MET A 342 2.59 11.41 -30.49
CA MET A 342 1.18 11.86 -30.49
C MET A 342 0.20 10.71 -30.19
N GLY A 343 0.37 10.06 -29.03
CA GLY A 343 -0.55 9.03 -28.53
C GLY A 343 -1.95 9.55 -28.16
N LYS A 344 -2.84 8.67 -27.69
CA LYS A 344 -4.24 9.01 -27.31
C LYS A 344 -4.34 10.02 -26.14
N ASN A 345 -3.28 10.19 -25.37
CA ASN A 345 -3.30 10.98 -24.13
C ASN A 345 -2.78 12.42 -24.32
N TYR A 346 -2.61 12.86 -25.56
CA TYR A 346 -2.23 14.24 -25.85
C TYR A 346 -3.48 15.09 -26.11
N GLU A 347 -3.53 16.24 -25.46
CA GLU A 347 -4.48 17.31 -25.77
C GLU A 347 -3.82 18.32 -26.70
N LYS A 348 -4.49 18.59 -27.83
CA LYS A 348 -4.05 19.63 -28.75
C LYS A 348 -4.71 20.95 -28.38
N TRP A 349 -3.88 21.96 -28.14
CA TRP A 349 -4.30 23.32 -27.79
C TRP A 349 -3.90 24.31 -28.87
N LYS A 350 -4.81 25.22 -29.22
CA LYS A 350 -4.56 26.34 -30.13
C LYS A 350 -4.45 27.61 -29.31
N CYS A 351 -3.27 28.20 -29.26
CA CYS A 351 -2.96 29.35 -28.43
C CYS A 351 -2.51 30.54 -29.27
N TYR A 352 -2.86 31.75 -28.87
CA TYR A 352 -2.22 32.97 -29.36
C TYR A 352 -1.85 33.87 -28.20
N TYR A 353 -0.76 34.64 -28.36
CA TYR A 353 -0.32 35.63 -27.40
C TYR A 353 0.08 36.90 -28.16
N VAL A 354 -0.64 37.99 -27.92
CA VAL A 354 -0.30 39.32 -28.43
C VAL A 354 0.18 40.21 -27.29
N ASN A 355 -0.59 40.24 -26.19
CA ASN A 355 -0.26 40.95 -24.96
C ASN A 355 -1.05 40.34 -23.77
N SER A 356 -0.92 40.94 -22.57
CA SER A 356 -1.56 40.48 -21.33
C SER A 356 -3.10 40.43 -21.37
N GLU A 357 -3.74 41.18 -22.27
CA GLU A 357 -5.19 41.20 -22.45
C GLU A 357 -5.65 40.26 -23.58
N LYS A 358 -4.82 40.12 -24.63
CA LYS A 358 -5.10 39.33 -25.84
C LYS A 358 -4.20 38.10 -25.87
N ASN A 359 -4.45 37.18 -24.97
CA ASN A 359 -3.81 35.88 -24.95
C ASN A 359 -4.82 34.79 -24.60
N MET A 360 -5.10 33.89 -25.53
CA MET A 360 -6.11 32.85 -25.34
C MET A 360 -5.64 31.53 -25.91
N CYS A 361 -5.99 30.45 -25.23
CA CYS A 361 -5.80 29.07 -25.60
C CYS A 361 -7.16 28.37 -25.67
N LYS A 362 -7.32 27.51 -26.67
CA LYS A 362 -8.51 26.68 -26.85
C LYS A 362 -8.10 25.23 -27.09
N MET A 363 -8.67 24.31 -26.33
CA MET A 363 -8.51 22.88 -26.56
C MET A 363 -9.30 22.43 -27.80
N ASP A 364 -8.69 21.59 -28.63
CA ASP A 364 -9.35 21.01 -29.81
C ASP A 364 -10.23 19.80 -29.42
N LYS A 365 -11.48 19.76 -29.92
CA LYS A 365 -12.46 18.69 -29.63
C LYS A 365 -12.02 17.32 -30.15
N ASN A 366 -11.14 17.29 -31.15
CA ASN A 366 -10.69 16.06 -31.81
C ASN A 366 -9.55 15.34 -31.06
N SER A 367 -9.15 15.81 -29.88
CA SER A 367 -8.24 15.08 -28.99
C SER A 367 -8.95 13.81 -28.53
N LYS A 368 -8.53 12.64 -29.04
CA LYS A 368 -9.23 11.38 -28.84
C LYS A 368 -9.31 11.02 -27.34
N ASN A 369 -10.48 11.26 -26.73
CA ASN A 369 -11.06 10.59 -25.55
C ASN A 369 -11.06 11.26 -24.16
N HIS A 370 -10.72 12.54 -23.97
CA HIS A 370 -10.80 13.14 -22.63
C HIS A 370 -11.56 14.48 -22.62
N THR A 371 -12.73 14.48 -21.96
CA THR A 371 -13.78 15.51 -21.87
C THR A 371 -14.66 15.77 -23.12
N PRO A 372 -16.01 15.81 -22.98
CA PRO A 372 -16.94 16.22 -24.06
C PRO A 372 -16.88 17.72 -24.42
N GLU A 373 -16.20 18.53 -23.61
CA GLU A 373 -16.36 19.99 -23.59
C GLU A 373 -15.06 20.73 -23.91
N VAL A 374 -15.16 21.75 -24.77
CA VAL A 374 -14.05 22.60 -25.18
C VAL A 374 -13.64 23.50 -24.03
N LYS A 375 -12.36 23.43 -23.62
CA LYS A 375 -11.79 24.36 -22.65
C LYS A 375 -11.22 25.59 -23.36
N ILE A 376 -11.55 26.79 -22.88
CA ILE A 376 -10.97 28.07 -23.33
C ILE A 376 -10.40 28.77 -22.11
N THR A 377 -9.13 29.16 -22.15
CA THR A 377 -8.47 29.85 -21.03
C THR A 377 -7.30 30.69 -21.49
N LYS A 378 -6.84 31.63 -20.67
CA LYS A 378 -5.70 32.51 -20.99
C LYS A 378 -4.39 31.73 -21.07
N PHE A 379 -3.41 32.25 -21.81
CA PHE A 379 -2.17 31.51 -22.07
C PHE A 379 -1.40 31.18 -20.77
N HIS A 380 -1.30 32.13 -19.84
CA HIS A 380 -0.63 31.90 -18.55
C HIS A 380 -1.34 30.83 -17.71
N ASN A 381 -2.67 30.81 -17.73
CA ASN A 381 -3.47 29.78 -17.05
C ASN A 381 -3.22 28.40 -17.65
N PHE A 382 -3.18 28.31 -18.98
CA PHE A 382 -2.82 27.08 -19.69
C PHE A 382 -1.44 26.57 -19.28
N LEU A 383 -0.44 27.46 -19.19
CA LEU A 383 0.91 27.08 -18.77
C LEU A 383 0.93 26.55 -17.33
N GLU A 384 0.27 27.24 -16.39
CA GLU A 384 0.18 26.79 -15.01
C GLU A 384 -0.59 25.47 -14.88
N LEU A 385 -1.70 25.31 -15.60
CA LEU A 385 -2.45 24.06 -15.71
C LEU A 385 -1.51 22.93 -16.12
N TRP A 386 -0.76 23.11 -17.21
CA TRP A 386 0.13 22.07 -17.70
C TRP A 386 1.22 21.69 -16.69
N VAL A 387 1.89 22.68 -16.11
CA VAL A 387 2.93 22.44 -15.08
C VAL A 387 2.36 21.68 -13.89
N ILE A 388 1.15 22.01 -13.45
CA ILE A 388 0.54 21.42 -12.25
C ILE A 388 -0.11 20.06 -12.52
N TYR A 389 -0.53 19.77 -13.76
CA TYR A 389 -0.97 18.43 -14.13
C TYR A 389 0.22 17.48 -14.36
N LEU A 390 1.38 18.00 -14.77
CA LEU A 390 2.55 17.19 -15.06
C LEU A 390 3.39 16.87 -13.81
N LEU A 391 3.36 17.75 -12.80
CA LEU A 391 3.96 17.56 -11.47
C LEU A 391 2.98 16.86 -10.52
#